data_AF-A0A662DAP8-F1
#
_entry.id   AF-A0A662DAP8-F1
#
_cell.length_a   1.000
_cell.length_b   1.000
_cell.length_c   1.000
_cell.angle_alpha   90.00
_cell.angle_beta   90.00
_cell.angle_gamma   90.00
#
_symmetry.space_group_name_H-M   'P 1'
#
loop_
_entity.id
_entity.type
_entity.pdbx_description
1 polymer ?
#
loop_
_entity_poly.entity_id
_entity_poly.type
_entity_poly.pdbx_seq_one_letter_code
_entity_poly.pdbx_strand_id
1 'polypeptide(L)'
;MLDIRFARSGDVQVAYHVVGDGPVDIVYVQGAWSHREVEWELPAYRRFCELLGEFARLILFDKRGMGMSDQVPGVTPLEVRMDDITAVMNAAGSESAILIGESEGGPLSMLFAAAHPERTAGLILMGSEVRERKDEEWPWGESTEEDFEASMATMHERWGKPGRFMEYFAPSQEDTPWLADWSARLQRNANTPGGAEAFMRMAFDIDVRDIVPTIRVPTLVIHSEGDRICHVENGRYLAREIPDARYVELPGADHVPWFEPGLVVSEIREFLTGHRVAVTPDRVLATVLFTDIVGSTDRVSLLGDTRWRELLETHNTVLRSQLDRFRGAEVNTAGDGFLATFDGPARAIQCAREIGHQVRQLGLEVRAGVHTGEIERMGDDVAGIAVHIGARIAGLAGPSEVLVSRTVKDLVAGSGIVFEDRGEHALKGVPDKWQVFAAV
;
A
#
# COMPACT_ATOMS: atom_id res chain seq x y z
N MET A 1 12.54 11.46 9.88
CA MET A 1 12.37 12.79 9.25
C MET A 1 12.96 12.68 7.86
N LEU A 2 12.29 13.22 6.83
CA LEU A 2 12.80 13.18 5.46
C LEU A 2 14.04 14.06 5.34
N ASP A 3 15.03 13.62 4.55
CA ASP A 3 16.17 14.45 4.16
C ASP A 3 15.78 15.29 2.93
N ILE A 4 15.00 16.36 3.16
CA ILE A 4 14.59 17.29 2.11
C ILE A 4 15.78 18.15 1.69
N ARG A 5 16.07 18.15 0.39
CA ARG A 5 17.12 18.92 -0.26
C ARG A 5 16.51 19.84 -1.31
N PHE A 6 17.28 20.81 -1.78
CA PHE A 6 16.82 21.79 -2.76
C PHE A 6 17.76 21.82 -3.96
N ALA A 7 17.18 21.74 -5.16
CA ALA A 7 17.88 21.88 -6.42
C ALA A 7 17.55 23.24 -7.03
N ARG A 8 18.57 23.96 -7.49
CA ARG A 8 18.36 25.25 -8.17
C ARG A 8 17.96 25.02 -9.62
N SER A 9 16.78 25.52 -10.00
CA SER A 9 16.26 25.52 -11.36
C SER A 9 16.01 26.96 -11.79
N GLY A 10 16.94 27.54 -12.55
CA GLY A 10 16.91 28.99 -12.86
C GLY A 10 16.95 29.86 -11.59
N ASP A 11 15.85 30.57 -11.35
CA ASP A 11 15.62 31.46 -10.20
C ASP A 11 14.85 30.83 -9.04
N VAL A 12 14.39 29.57 -9.17
CA VAL A 12 13.63 28.86 -8.13
C VAL A 12 14.43 27.73 -7.48
N GLN A 13 14.08 27.40 -6.24
CA GLN A 13 14.50 26.21 -5.51
C GLN A 13 13.41 25.13 -5.60
N VAL A 14 13.80 23.96 -6.10
CA VAL A 14 12.95 22.77 -6.24
C VAL A 14 13.27 21.81 -5.10
N ALA A 15 12.32 21.59 -4.21
CA ALA A 15 12.44 20.67 -3.10
C ALA A 15 12.37 19.21 -3.59
N TYR A 16 13.32 18.39 -3.18
CA TYR A 16 13.37 16.97 -3.52
C TYR A 16 13.92 16.15 -2.37
N HIS A 17 13.66 14.84 -2.40
CA HIS A 17 14.34 13.86 -1.55
C HIS A 17 14.53 12.56 -2.31
N VAL A 18 15.33 11.66 -1.73
CA VAL A 18 15.68 10.38 -2.33
C VAL A 18 15.30 9.24 -1.41
N VAL A 19 14.76 8.17 -1.98
CA VAL A 19 14.37 6.93 -1.29
C VAL A 19 15.02 5.75 -1.99
N GLY A 20 15.64 4.85 -1.22
CA GLY A 20 16.37 3.70 -1.76
C GLY A 20 17.76 4.05 -2.31
N ASP A 21 18.53 3.02 -2.58
CA ASP A 21 19.91 3.08 -3.09
C ASP A 21 20.15 2.06 -4.21
N GLY A 22 19.07 1.60 -4.86
CA GLY A 22 19.13 0.64 -5.96
C GLY A 22 19.86 1.17 -7.19
N PRO A 23 20.25 0.27 -8.13
CA PRO A 23 21.12 0.61 -9.25
C PRO A 23 20.43 1.39 -10.38
N VAL A 24 19.10 1.50 -10.35
CA VAL A 24 18.30 2.21 -11.36
C VAL A 24 17.80 3.50 -10.75
N ASP A 25 18.10 4.63 -11.38
CA ASP A 25 17.52 5.92 -11.00
C ASP A 25 16.10 6.05 -11.56
N ILE A 26 15.16 6.44 -10.70
CA ILE A 26 13.80 6.79 -11.10
C ILE A 26 13.53 8.21 -10.65
N VAL A 27 13.07 9.08 -11.55
CA VAL A 27 12.48 10.37 -11.17
C VAL A 27 10.96 10.21 -11.17
N TYR A 28 10.34 10.37 -10.01
CA TYR A 28 8.89 10.31 -9.90
C TYR A 28 8.29 11.71 -10.08
N VAL A 29 7.77 11.95 -11.29
CA VAL A 29 7.04 13.15 -11.68
C VAL A 29 5.56 12.91 -11.33
N GLN A 30 5.25 13.14 -10.07
CA GLN A 30 3.89 12.94 -9.54
C GLN A 30 2.88 13.89 -10.20
N GLY A 31 1.58 13.56 -10.17
CA GLY A 31 0.49 14.42 -10.59
C GLY A 31 0.25 15.63 -9.69
N ALA A 32 -0.89 16.30 -9.86
CA ALA A 32 -1.35 17.31 -8.92
C ALA A 32 -2.09 16.62 -7.75
N TRP A 33 -1.84 16.92 -6.47
CA TRP A 33 -1.00 17.97 -5.87
C TRP A 33 0.00 17.33 -4.92
N SER A 34 1.18 17.95 -4.76
CA SER A 34 2.24 17.38 -3.94
C SER A 34 2.70 18.28 -2.79
N HIS A 35 3.09 17.65 -1.69
CA HIS A 35 3.88 18.23 -0.63
C HIS A 35 4.63 17.11 0.10
N ARG A 36 5.97 17.06 -0.06
CA ARG A 36 6.78 15.90 0.34
C ARG A 36 6.53 15.41 1.76
N GLU A 37 6.46 16.29 2.75
CA GLU A 37 6.24 15.85 4.14
C GLU A 37 4.81 15.36 4.42
N VAL A 38 3.78 16.04 3.90
CA VAL A 38 2.37 15.69 4.16
C VAL A 38 2.01 14.36 3.51
N GLU A 39 2.56 14.09 2.32
CA GLU A 39 2.37 12.82 1.63
C GLU A 39 3.09 11.68 2.31
N TRP A 40 4.30 11.93 2.81
CA TRP A 40 5.08 10.93 3.53
C TRP A 40 4.48 10.50 4.88
N GLU A 41 3.54 11.29 5.42
CA GLU A 41 2.74 10.90 6.58
C GLU A 41 1.65 9.87 6.23
N LEU A 42 1.24 9.74 4.96
CA LEU A 42 0.27 8.73 4.52
C LEU A 42 0.97 7.37 4.39
N PRO A 43 0.61 6.36 5.20
CA PRO A 43 1.32 5.07 5.19
C PRO A 43 1.29 4.36 3.83
N ALA A 44 0.19 4.46 3.10
CA ALA A 44 0.04 3.89 1.76
C ALA A 44 1.02 4.50 0.75
N TYR A 45 1.14 5.83 0.71
CA TYR A 45 2.09 6.54 -0.16
C TYR A 45 3.54 6.20 0.19
N ARG A 46 3.89 6.25 1.48
CA ARG A 46 5.22 5.85 1.94
C ARG A 46 5.54 4.41 1.52
N ARG A 47 4.63 3.47 1.75
CA ARG A 47 4.85 2.06 1.39
C ARG A 47 5.05 1.87 -0.11
N PHE A 48 4.28 2.56 -0.94
CA PHE A 48 4.47 2.57 -2.39
C PHE A 48 5.88 3.05 -2.79
N CYS A 49 6.33 4.17 -2.21
CA CYS A 49 7.67 4.70 -2.48
C CYS A 49 8.79 3.77 -1.98
N GLU A 50 8.64 3.19 -0.80
CA GLU A 50 9.59 2.23 -0.23
C GLU A 50 9.68 0.95 -1.06
N LEU A 51 8.55 0.45 -1.57
CA LEU A 51 8.49 -0.71 -2.46
C LEU A 51 9.26 -0.49 -3.77
N LEU A 52 9.17 0.69 -4.36
CA LEU A 52 10.00 1.07 -5.51
C LEU A 52 11.48 1.21 -5.11
N GLY A 53 11.73 1.79 -3.93
CA GLY A 53 13.07 1.96 -3.34
C GLY A 53 13.81 0.66 -3.05
N GLU A 54 13.11 -0.49 -2.95
CA GLU A 54 13.73 -1.81 -2.77
C GLU A 54 14.60 -2.25 -3.96
N PHE A 55 14.38 -1.70 -5.16
CA PHE A 55 15.11 -2.08 -6.38
C PHE A 55 15.57 -0.89 -7.23
N ALA A 56 15.25 0.33 -6.81
CA ALA A 56 15.62 1.57 -7.49
C ALA A 56 16.03 2.66 -6.48
N ARG A 57 16.74 3.68 -6.97
CA ARG A 57 16.94 4.94 -6.29
C ARG A 57 15.90 5.94 -6.78
N LEU A 58 14.87 6.16 -5.97
CA LEU A 58 13.72 6.99 -6.29
C LEU A 58 14.00 8.45 -5.90
N ILE A 59 13.98 9.34 -6.89
CA ILE A 59 14.14 10.79 -6.75
C ILE A 59 12.74 11.42 -6.85
N LEU A 60 12.26 11.99 -5.75
CA LEU A 60 10.93 12.57 -5.67
C LEU A 60 11.04 14.07 -5.41
N PHE A 61 10.26 14.88 -6.10
CA PHE A 61 10.31 16.33 -5.97
C PHE A 61 8.93 16.95 -5.96
N ASP A 62 8.81 18.11 -5.30
CA ASP A 62 7.66 18.98 -5.46
C ASP A 62 7.91 19.88 -6.68
N LYS A 63 6.98 19.91 -7.62
CA LYS A 63 7.12 20.76 -8.82
C LYS A 63 7.16 22.24 -8.40
N ARG A 64 7.80 23.11 -9.18
CA ARG A 64 7.78 24.56 -8.91
C ARG A 64 6.34 25.06 -8.70
N GLY A 65 6.15 25.99 -7.76
CA GLY A 65 4.82 26.46 -7.40
C GLY A 65 4.00 25.50 -6.53
N MET A 66 4.56 24.35 -6.14
CA MET A 66 3.87 23.35 -5.33
C MET A 66 4.71 22.92 -4.13
N GLY A 67 4.02 22.51 -3.07
CA GLY A 67 4.61 21.86 -1.91
C GLY A 67 5.71 22.70 -1.26
N MET A 68 6.86 22.08 -1.07
CA MET A 68 8.03 22.70 -0.43
C MET A 68 8.92 23.47 -1.41
N SER A 69 8.63 23.44 -2.71
CA SER A 69 9.35 24.24 -3.72
C SER A 69 8.93 25.70 -3.70
N ASP A 70 9.77 26.57 -4.25
CA ASP A 70 9.44 28.00 -4.33
C ASP A 70 8.12 28.23 -5.07
N GLN A 71 7.32 29.14 -4.53
CA GLN A 71 6.08 29.60 -5.14
C GLN A 71 6.39 30.50 -6.34
N VAL A 72 5.69 30.29 -7.46
CA VAL A 72 5.87 31.08 -8.69
C VAL A 72 4.62 31.90 -9.00
N PRO A 73 4.76 33.14 -9.50
CA PRO A 73 3.62 33.93 -9.91
C PRO A 73 3.08 33.46 -11.27
N GLY A 74 1.77 33.21 -11.33
CA GLY A 74 1.07 32.93 -12.59
C GLY A 74 1.32 31.54 -13.18
N VAL A 75 1.13 31.43 -14.50
CA VAL A 75 1.25 30.17 -15.26
C VAL A 75 2.69 29.94 -15.69
N THR A 76 3.21 28.73 -15.43
CA THR A 76 4.54 28.31 -15.94
C THR A 76 4.38 27.25 -17.02
N PRO A 77 4.89 27.47 -18.26
CA PRO A 77 4.82 26.50 -19.34
C PRO A 77 5.53 25.18 -19.03
N LEU A 78 5.12 24.09 -19.70
CA LEU A 78 5.74 22.77 -19.55
C LEU A 78 7.25 22.77 -19.83
N GLU A 79 7.71 23.50 -20.85
CA GLU A 79 9.14 23.61 -21.19
C GLU A 79 9.98 24.11 -20.00
N VAL A 80 9.50 25.15 -19.31
CA VAL A 80 10.17 25.69 -18.12
C VAL A 80 10.11 24.71 -16.94
N ARG A 81 9.03 23.92 -16.84
CA ARG A 81 8.90 22.89 -15.79
C ARG A 81 9.79 21.68 -16.05
N MET A 82 10.18 21.40 -17.29
CA MET A 82 11.16 20.35 -17.59
C MET A 82 12.53 20.65 -17.00
N ASP A 83 12.91 21.92 -16.92
CA ASP A 83 14.16 22.33 -16.28
C ASP A 83 14.23 21.88 -14.82
N ASP A 84 13.08 21.72 -14.14
CA ASP A 84 13.03 21.20 -12.77
C ASP A 84 13.49 19.76 -12.70
N ILE A 85 13.07 18.92 -13.66
CA ILE A 85 13.51 17.52 -13.77
C ILE A 85 15.03 17.49 -13.95
N THR A 86 15.56 18.31 -14.88
CA THR A 86 17.00 18.42 -15.10
C THR A 86 17.73 18.88 -13.84
N ALA A 87 17.21 19.88 -13.13
CA ALA A 87 17.81 20.42 -11.92
C ALA A 87 17.87 19.38 -10.79
N VAL A 88 16.77 18.65 -10.54
CA VAL A 88 16.75 17.63 -9.48
C VAL A 88 17.61 16.42 -9.84
N MET A 89 17.63 16.00 -11.11
CA MET A 89 18.54 14.95 -11.58
C MET A 89 20.00 15.34 -11.35
N ASN A 90 20.39 16.55 -11.76
CA ASN A 90 21.76 17.03 -11.58
C ASN A 90 22.14 17.14 -10.10
N ALA A 91 21.23 17.64 -9.25
CA ALA A 91 21.46 17.76 -7.81
C ALA A 91 21.58 16.38 -7.11
N ALA A 92 20.84 15.38 -7.59
CA ALA A 92 20.91 14.00 -7.11
C ALA A 92 22.08 13.19 -7.70
N GLY A 93 22.81 13.76 -8.67
CA GLY A 93 23.89 13.08 -9.39
C GLY A 93 23.37 11.98 -10.33
N SER A 94 22.20 12.17 -10.94
CA SER A 94 21.60 11.26 -11.91
C SER A 94 21.87 11.73 -13.33
N GLU A 95 22.69 10.99 -14.07
CA GLU A 95 23.00 11.27 -15.47
C GLU A 95 21.86 10.84 -16.41
N SER A 96 21.18 9.74 -16.10
CA SER A 96 20.02 9.25 -16.86
C SER A 96 19.11 8.47 -15.93
N ALA A 97 17.79 8.62 -16.08
CA ALA A 97 16.81 8.00 -15.20
C ALA A 97 15.61 7.46 -15.98
N ILE A 98 14.87 6.55 -15.34
CA ILE A 98 13.49 6.25 -15.72
C ILE A 98 12.60 7.40 -15.22
N LEU A 99 11.71 7.90 -16.05
CA LEU A 99 10.68 8.85 -15.60
C LEU A 99 9.39 8.10 -15.31
N ILE A 100 8.83 8.29 -14.12
CA ILE A 100 7.44 7.92 -13.83
C ILE A 100 6.60 9.19 -13.89
N GLY A 101 5.76 9.32 -14.90
CA GLY A 101 4.77 10.39 -15.02
C GLY A 101 3.39 9.88 -14.59
N GLU A 102 2.83 10.47 -13.54
CA GLU A 102 1.48 10.16 -13.05
C GLU A 102 0.54 11.33 -13.32
N SER A 103 -0.67 11.08 -13.87
CA SER A 103 -1.65 12.14 -14.19
C SER A 103 -1.01 13.27 -15.00
N GLU A 104 -1.13 14.51 -14.53
CA GLU A 104 -0.54 15.72 -15.11
C GLU A 104 1.00 15.67 -15.18
N GLY A 105 1.64 14.87 -14.32
CA GLY A 105 3.09 14.61 -14.41
C GLY A 105 3.47 13.82 -15.66
N GLY A 106 2.51 13.17 -16.30
CA GLY A 106 2.63 12.43 -17.54
C GLY A 106 2.98 13.31 -18.75
N PRO A 107 2.18 14.31 -19.14
CA PRO A 107 2.54 15.30 -20.17
C PRO A 107 3.94 15.90 -20.02
N LEU A 108 4.32 16.27 -18.79
CA LEU A 108 5.65 16.78 -18.51
C LEU A 108 6.74 15.74 -18.77
N SER A 109 6.52 14.49 -18.35
CA SER A 109 7.46 13.38 -18.56
C SER A 109 7.57 12.98 -20.03
N MET A 110 6.46 13.01 -20.77
CA MET A 110 6.43 12.76 -22.22
C MET A 110 7.25 13.79 -22.99
N LEU A 111 7.04 15.07 -22.69
CA LEU A 111 7.79 16.15 -23.32
C LEU A 111 9.29 16.03 -22.99
N PHE A 112 9.65 15.73 -21.73
CA PHE A 112 11.04 15.51 -21.35
C PHE A 112 11.66 14.32 -22.08
N ALA A 113 10.97 13.18 -22.14
CA ALA A 113 11.47 11.98 -22.81
C ALA A 113 11.67 12.19 -24.33
N ALA A 114 10.82 13.00 -24.96
CA ALA A 114 10.95 13.35 -26.37
C ALA A 114 12.12 14.33 -26.63
N ALA A 115 12.32 15.30 -25.74
CA ALA A 115 13.34 16.34 -25.89
C ALA A 115 14.74 15.90 -25.44
N HIS A 116 14.83 15.00 -24.46
CA HIS A 116 16.07 14.56 -23.82
C HIS A 116 16.19 13.02 -23.74
N PRO A 117 16.09 12.29 -24.87
CA PRO A 117 16.17 10.84 -24.86
C PRO A 117 17.52 10.31 -24.32
N GLU A 118 18.59 11.11 -24.37
CA GLU A 118 19.88 10.78 -23.78
C GLU A 118 19.91 10.85 -22.24
N ARG A 119 18.93 11.55 -21.63
CA ARG A 119 18.74 11.66 -20.18
C ARG A 119 17.62 10.76 -19.67
N THR A 120 16.89 10.09 -20.57
CA THR A 120 15.73 9.25 -20.24
C THR A 120 16.00 7.80 -20.63
N ALA A 121 16.29 6.96 -19.64
CA ALA A 121 16.52 5.53 -19.85
C ALA A 121 15.22 4.77 -20.21
N GLY A 122 14.07 5.33 -19.86
CA GLY A 122 12.74 4.75 -20.09
C GLY A 122 11.65 5.64 -19.49
N LEU A 123 10.42 5.41 -19.91
CA LEU A 123 9.25 6.18 -19.50
C LEU A 123 8.17 5.23 -18.96
N ILE A 124 7.57 5.60 -17.84
CA ILE A 124 6.42 4.90 -17.25
C ILE A 124 5.32 5.93 -17.07
N LEU A 125 4.16 5.70 -17.68
CA LEU A 125 3.00 6.58 -17.61
C LEU A 125 1.90 5.88 -16.82
N MET A 126 1.44 6.48 -15.72
CA MET A 126 0.42 5.92 -14.84
C MET A 126 -0.79 6.85 -14.78
N GLY A 127 -1.94 6.42 -15.30
CA GLY A 127 -3.15 7.27 -15.31
C GLY A 127 -2.91 8.65 -15.92
N SER A 128 -2.04 8.74 -16.93
CA SER A 128 -1.54 9.99 -17.51
C SER A 128 -2.55 10.58 -18.50
N GLU A 129 -2.79 11.89 -18.43
CA GLU A 129 -3.54 12.59 -19.47
C GLU A 129 -2.69 12.78 -20.73
N VAL A 130 -3.37 12.89 -21.89
CA VAL A 130 -2.76 13.45 -23.11
C VAL A 130 -3.36 14.80 -23.50
N ARG A 131 -4.59 15.07 -23.06
CA ARG A 131 -5.31 16.33 -23.25
C ARG A 131 -6.45 16.42 -22.25
N GLU A 132 -6.53 17.55 -21.55
CA GLU A 132 -7.53 17.76 -20.49
C GLU A 132 -8.86 18.27 -21.03
N ARG A 133 -8.81 19.14 -22.04
CA ARG A 133 -10.00 19.70 -22.66
C ARG A 133 -10.82 18.63 -23.37
N LYS A 134 -12.08 18.51 -22.96
CA LYS A 134 -13.09 17.69 -23.61
C LYS A 134 -13.82 18.46 -24.70
N ASP A 135 -13.78 17.93 -25.91
CA ASP A 135 -14.53 18.43 -27.07
C ASP A 135 -14.84 17.31 -28.07
N GLU A 136 -15.29 17.66 -29.28
CA GLU A 136 -15.60 16.68 -30.33
C GLU A 136 -14.37 15.91 -30.82
N GLU A 137 -13.18 16.53 -30.79
CA GLU A 137 -11.92 15.88 -31.21
C GLU A 137 -11.33 14.99 -30.11
N TRP A 138 -11.62 15.31 -28.84
CA TRP A 138 -11.18 14.54 -27.69
C TRP A 138 -12.30 14.39 -26.65
N PRO A 139 -13.23 13.43 -26.85
CA PRO A 139 -14.37 13.24 -25.93
C PRO A 139 -13.96 12.63 -24.57
N TRP A 140 -12.70 12.24 -24.41
CA TRP A 140 -12.13 11.61 -23.21
C TRP A 140 -11.31 12.59 -22.34
N GLY A 141 -11.36 13.89 -22.64
CA GLY A 141 -10.84 14.91 -21.72
C GLY A 141 -11.66 14.96 -20.43
N GLU A 142 -11.09 15.54 -19.37
CA GLU A 142 -11.69 15.63 -18.04
C GLU A 142 -12.96 16.51 -18.06
N SER A 143 -12.88 17.70 -18.66
CA SER A 143 -13.94 18.72 -18.58
C SER A 143 -14.13 19.51 -19.87
N THR A 144 -15.35 20.00 -20.11
CA THR A 144 -15.61 21.00 -21.15
C THR A 144 -15.11 22.38 -20.70
N GLU A 145 -14.90 23.33 -21.62
CA GLU A 145 -14.54 24.73 -21.27
C GLU A 145 -15.54 25.34 -20.28
N GLU A 146 -16.84 25.12 -20.50
CA GLU A 146 -17.91 25.68 -19.67
C GLU A 146 -17.86 25.11 -18.25
N ASP A 147 -17.73 23.79 -18.12
CA ASP A 147 -17.64 23.11 -16.81
C ASP A 147 -16.36 23.51 -16.07
N PHE A 148 -15.25 23.64 -16.79
CA PHE A 148 -13.97 24.06 -16.25
C PHE A 148 -14.03 25.49 -15.69
N GLU A 149 -14.55 26.46 -16.45
CA GLU A 149 -14.69 27.84 -15.98
C GLU A 149 -15.63 27.96 -14.77
N ALA A 150 -16.74 27.20 -14.76
CA ALA A 150 -17.63 27.14 -13.60
C ALA A 150 -16.92 26.57 -12.35
N SER A 151 -16.09 25.55 -12.53
CA SER A 151 -15.27 24.94 -11.47
C SER A 151 -14.20 25.90 -10.95
N MET A 152 -13.57 26.70 -11.81
CA MET A 152 -12.57 27.70 -11.43
C MET A 152 -13.20 28.89 -10.68
N ALA A 153 -14.39 29.33 -11.08
CA ALA A 153 -15.09 30.43 -10.41
C ALA A 153 -15.37 30.17 -8.92
N THR A 154 -15.53 28.90 -8.54
CA THR A 154 -15.79 28.46 -7.15
C THR A 154 -14.55 27.90 -6.44
N MET A 155 -13.37 28.00 -7.06
CA MET A 155 -12.12 27.42 -6.58
C MET A 155 -11.79 27.84 -5.14
N HIS A 156 -11.87 29.14 -4.86
CA HIS A 156 -11.60 29.70 -3.53
C HIS A 156 -12.55 29.19 -2.43
N GLU A 157 -13.74 28.74 -2.80
CA GLU A 157 -14.72 28.17 -1.86
C GLU A 157 -14.46 26.71 -1.56
N ARG A 158 -13.91 25.94 -2.51
CA ARG A 158 -13.70 24.49 -2.38
C ARG A 158 -12.28 24.10 -1.99
N TRP A 159 -11.28 24.92 -2.34
CA TRP A 159 -9.88 24.60 -2.14
C TRP A 159 -9.53 24.38 -0.67
N GLY A 160 -8.86 23.26 -0.38
CA GLY A 160 -8.39 22.96 0.96
C GLY A 160 -9.51 22.65 1.93
N LYS A 161 -10.68 22.19 1.46
CA LYS A 161 -11.78 21.72 2.31
C LYS A 161 -11.99 20.21 2.14
N PRO A 162 -12.40 19.48 3.20
CA PRO A 162 -12.83 18.10 3.04
C PRO A 162 -13.98 18.06 2.04
N GLY A 163 -13.86 17.19 1.05
CA GLY A 163 -14.80 17.17 -0.05
C GLY A 163 -14.74 15.86 -0.83
N ARG A 164 -15.52 15.81 -1.90
CA ARG A 164 -15.69 14.61 -2.73
C ARG A 164 -14.47 14.24 -3.56
N PHE A 165 -13.36 14.98 -3.47
CA PHE A 165 -12.15 14.70 -4.25
C PHE A 165 -11.70 13.24 -4.11
N MET A 166 -11.75 12.69 -2.90
CA MET A 166 -11.39 11.28 -2.65
C MET A 166 -12.33 10.28 -3.34
N GLU A 167 -13.59 10.63 -3.62
CA GLU A 167 -14.56 9.78 -4.35
C GLU A 167 -14.18 9.56 -5.83
N TYR A 168 -13.29 10.40 -6.36
CA TYR A 168 -12.73 10.31 -7.71
C TYR A 168 -11.27 9.86 -7.68
N PHE A 169 -10.50 10.36 -6.73
CA PHE A 169 -9.05 10.14 -6.62
C PHE A 169 -8.67 8.75 -6.10
N ALA A 170 -9.37 8.25 -5.08
CA ALA A 170 -9.20 6.90 -4.58
C ALA A 170 -10.53 6.32 -4.09
N PRO A 171 -11.45 5.95 -5.02
CA PRO A 171 -12.76 5.40 -4.68
C PRO A 171 -12.71 4.18 -3.75
N SER A 172 -11.63 3.38 -3.79
CA SER A 172 -11.45 2.22 -2.89
C SER A 172 -11.36 2.62 -1.41
N GLN A 173 -11.14 3.91 -1.13
CA GLN A 173 -11.00 4.47 0.21
C GLN A 173 -12.22 5.28 0.66
N GLU A 174 -13.38 5.13 0.01
CA GLU A 174 -14.60 5.88 0.35
C GLU A 174 -15.04 5.74 1.82
N ASP A 175 -14.78 4.58 2.43
CA ASP A 175 -15.10 4.27 3.83
C ASP A 175 -14.01 4.74 4.83
N THR A 176 -13.12 5.62 4.41
CA THR A 176 -12.01 6.13 5.24
C THR A 176 -12.12 7.66 5.44
N PRO A 177 -12.97 8.14 6.38
CA PRO A 177 -13.33 9.55 6.48
C PRO A 177 -12.16 10.51 6.73
N TRP A 178 -11.12 10.07 7.43
CA TRP A 178 -9.98 10.92 7.76
C TRP A 178 -9.13 11.27 6.52
N LEU A 179 -9.23 10.51 5.42
CA LEU A 179 -8.53 10.83 4.18
C LEU A 179 -9.05 12.11 3.53
N ALA A 180 -10.33 12.45 3.72
CA ALA A 180 -10.87 13.73 3.24
C ALA A 180 -10.20 14.92 3.94
N ASP A 181 -10.00 14.83 5.26
CA ASP A 181 -9.28 15.85 6.03
C ASP A 181 -7.79 15.91 5.67
N TRP A 182 -7.16 14.74 5.48
CA TRP A 182 -5.77 14.65 5.03
C TRP A 182 -5.59 15.27 3.63
N SER A 183 -6.48 14.99 2.68
CA SER A 183 -6.46 15.55 1.33
C SER A 183 -6.65 17.07 1.35
N ALA A 184 -7.59 17.56 2.15
CA ALA A 184 -7.78 19.00 2.36
C ALA A 184 -6.52 19.67 2.94
N ARG A 185 -5.83 18.99 3.86
CA ARG A 185 -4.55 19.45 4.40
C ARG A 185 -3.45 19.43 3.33
N LEU A 186 -3.37 18.38 2.52
CA LEU A 186 -2.43 18.31 1.39
C LEU A 186 -2.62 19.50 0.46
N GLN A 187 -3.85 19.78 0.00
CA GLN A 187 -4.15 20.92 -0.86
C GLN A 187 -3.68 22.26 -0.28
N ARG A 188 -3.98 22.54 1.00
CA ARG A 188 -3.58 23.80 1.66
C ARG A 188 -2.07 23.96 1.81
N ASN A 189 -1.33 22.86 1.95
CA ASN A 189 0.13 22.90 2.05
C ASN A 189 0.78 22.86 0.66
N ALA A 190 0.15 22.19 -0.31
CA ALA A 190 0.66 22.10 -1.67
C ALA A 190 0.56 23.44 -2.40
N ASN A 191 -0.54 24.18 -2.26
CA ASN A 191 -0.69 25.44 -2.97
C ASN A 191 -1.73 26.38 -2.31
N THR A 192 -1.61 27.67 -2.63
CA THR A 192 -2.67 28.66 -2.37
C THR A 192 -3.82 28.48 -3.37
N PRO A 193 -5.06 28.94 -3.07
CA PRO A 193 -6.17 28.82 -4.01
C PRO A 193 -5.89 29.48 -5.38
N GLY A 194 -5.27 30.66 -5.39
CA GLY A 194 -4.94 31.37 -6.63
C GLY A 194 -3.81 30.70 -7.42
N GLY A 195 -2.81 30.15 -6.74
CA GLY A 195 -1.76 29.35 -7.39
C GLY A 195 -2.30 28.04 -7.96
N ALA A 196 -3.23 27.41 -7.25
CA ALA A 196 -3.91 26.21 -7.73
C ALA A 196 -4.83 26.49 -8.93
N GLU A 197 -5.55 27.62 -8.94
CA GLU A 197 -6.31 28.04 -10.13
C GLU A 197 -5.39 28.28 -11.33
N ALA A 198 -4.28 29.02 -11.14
CA ALA A 198 -3.31 29.26 -12.19
C ALA A 198 -2.72 27.95 -12.75
N PHE A 199 -2.39 27.00 -11.87
CA PHE A 199 -1.93 25.68 -12.27
C PHE A 199 -3.01 24.92 -13.06
N MET A 200 -4.25 24.85 -12.59
CA MET A 200 -5.30 24.11 -13.30
C MET A 200 -5.64 24.71 -14.66
N ARG A 201 -5.59 26.04 -14.80
CA ARG A 201 -5.76 26.71 -16.10
C ARG A 201 -4.66 26.31 -17.08
N MET A 202 -3.42 26.24 -16.61
CA MET A 202 -2.30 25.74 -17.42
C MET A 202 -2.48 24.28 -17.80
N ALA A 203 -2.87 23.43 -16.84
CA ALA A 203 -3.09 21.99 -17.08
C ALA A 203 -4.20 21.79 -18.12
N PHE A 204 -5.30 22.54 -18.03
CA PHE A 204 -6.44 22.44 -18.93
C PHE A 204 -6.10 22.71 -20.41
N ASP A 205 -5.08 23.53 -20.66
CA ASP A 205 -4.59 23.84 -22.01
C ASP A 205 -3.50 22.87 -22.50
N ILE A 206 -3.10 21.87 -21.70
CA ILE A 206 -2.15 20.84 -22.13
C ILE A 206 -2.79 19.97 -23.22
N ASP A 207 -2.07 19.84 -24.33
CA ASP A 207 -2.30 18.84 -25.37
C ASP A 207 -0.94 18.34 -25.87
N VAL A 208 -0.62 17.08 -25.58
CA VAL A 208 0.65 16.45 -25.97
C VAL A 208 0.49 15.41 -27.07
N ARG A 209 -0.70 15.29 -27.67
CA ARG A 209 -1.00 14.26 -28.69
C ARG A 209 -0.03 14.31 -29.87
N ASP A 210 0.41 15.48 -30.29
CA ASP A 210 1.39 15.65 -31.38
C ASP A 210 2.83 15.24 -30.99
N ILE A 211 3.14 15.22 -29.69
CA ILE A 211 4.46 14.85 -29.18
C ILE A 211 4.56 13.34 -28.97
N VAL A 212 3.45 12.69 -28.59
CA VAL A 212 3.39 11.26 -28.23
C VAL A 212 4.10 10.35 -29.27
N PRO A 213 3.87 10.48 -30.60
CA PRO A 213 4.54 9.63 -31.61
C PRO A 213 6.05 9.84 -31.74
N THR A 214 6.59 10.91 -31.15
CA THR A 214 8.01 11.26 -31.23
C THR A 214 8.85 10.61 -30.13
N ILE A 215 8.21 10.05 -29.10
CA ILE A 215 8.88 9.37 -27.98
C ILE A 215 9.57 8.10 -28.50
N ARG A 216 10.87 7.96 -28.22
CA ARG A 216 11.72 6.83 -28.70
C ARG A 216 12.28 5.95 -27.60
N VAL A 217 12.05 6.28 -26.34
CA VAL A 217 12.55 5.52 -25.20
C VAL A 217 11.61 4.35 -24.89
N PRO A 218 12.11 3.24 -24.30
CA PRO A 218 11.24 2.15 -23.83
C PRO A 218 10.13 2.71 -22.93
N THR A 219 8.88 2.35 -23.21
CA THR A 219 7.73 2.94 -22.52
C THR A 219 6.79 1.87 -21.98
N LEU A 220 6.40 2.02 -20.71
CA LEU A 220 5.33 1.27 -20.07
C LEU A 220 4.16 2.22 -19.77
N VAL A 221 2.96 1.84 -20.17
CA VAL A 221 1.71 2.56 -19.87
C VAL A 221 0.87 1.68 -18.95
N ILE A 222 0.53 2.19 -17.77
CA ILE A 222 -0.31 1.53 -16.77
C ILE A 222 -1.56 2.39 -16.55
N HIS A 223 -2.75 1.79 -16.66
CA HIS A 223 -4.00 2.53 -16.46
C HIS A 223 -5.05 1.66 -15.77
N SER A 224 -5.72 2.20 -14.74
CA SER A 224 -6.87 1.57 -14.11
C SER A 224 -8.10 1.68 -15.02
N GLU A 225 -8.82 0.58 -15.27
CA GLU A 225 -9.98 0.57 -16.19
C GLU A 225 -11.12 1.49 -15.73
N GLY A 226 -11.25 1.72 -14.42
CA GLY A 226 -12.30 2.51 -13.80
C GLY A 226 -11.85 3.89 -13.32
N ASP A 227 -10.67 4.37 -13.73
CA ASP A 227 -10.17 5.70 -13.35
C ASP A 227 -11.20 6.78 -13.72
N ARG A 228 -11.61 7.56 -12.71
CA ARG A 228 -12.65 8.60 -12.82
C ARG A 228 -12.08 9.99 -13.06
N ILE A 229 -10.77 10.17 -12.94
CA ILE A 229 -10.07 11.43 -13.20
C ILE A 229 -9.52 11.38 -14.62
N CYS A 230 -8.64 10.42 -14.89
CA CYS A 230 -8.07 10.25 -16.22
C CYS A 230 -8.75 9.08 -16.93
N HIS A 231 -9.63 9.38 -17.90
CA HIS A 231 -10.35 8.33 -18.62
C HIS A 231 -9.37 7.34 -19.29
N VAL A 232 -9.63 6.03 -19.16
CA VAL A 232 -8.75 4.92 -19.63
C VAL A 232 -8.32 5.02 -21.11
N GLU A 233 -9.11 5.69 -21.94
CA GLU A 233 -8.76 5.93 -23.34
C GLU A 233 -7.51 6.81 -23.53
N ASN A 234 -7.09 7.60 -22.53
CA ASN A 234 -5.78 8.26 -22.54
C ASN A 234 -4.66 7.21 -22.57
N GLY A 235 -4.68 6.22 -21.67
CA GLY A 235 -3.70 5.13 -21.64
C GLY A 235 -3.74 4.28 -22.91
N ARG A 236 -4.94 3.95 -23.42
CA ARG A 236 -5.08 3.20 -24.68
C ARG A 236 -4.58 3.98 -25.89
N TYR A 237 -4.76 5.31 -25.91
CA TYR A 237 -4.20 6.17 -26.94
C TYR A 237 -2.68 6.19 -26.88
N LEU A 238 -2.10 6.41 -25.69
CA LEU A 238 -0.64 6.37 -25.47
C LEU A 238 -0.04 5.04 -25.95
N ALA A 239 -0.68 3.92 -25.63
CA ALA A 239 -0.25 2.59 -26.06
C ALA A 239 -0.27 2.39 -27.58
N ARG A 240 -1.19 3.05 -28.29
CA ARG A 240 -1.29 2.97 -29.75
C ARG A 240 -0.28 3.87 -30.46
N GLU A 241 -0.06 5.07 -29.92
CA GLU A 241 0.70 6.12 -30.59
C GLU A 241 2.17 6.16 -30.21
N ILE A 242 2.56 5.67 -29.02
CA ILE A 242 3.97 5.53 -28.64
C ILE A 242 4.54 4.25 -29.26
N PRO A 243 5.61 4.34 -30.08
CA PRO A 243 6.26 3.16 -30.65
C PRO A 243 6.73 2.18 -29.58
N ASP A 244 6.41 0.90 -29.78
CA ASP A 244 6.84 -0.22 -28.93
C ASP A 244 6.43 -0.11 -27.45
N ALA A 245 5.42 0.73 -27.12
CA ALA A 245 4.92 0.84 -25.76
C ALA A 245 4.27 -0.47 -25.28
N ARG A 246 4.62 -0.89 -24.06
CA ARG A 246 3.89 -1.95 -23.35
C ARG A 246 2.72 -1.32 -22.63
N TYR A 247 1.52 -1.87 -22.83
CA TYR A 247 0.31 -1.43 -22.14
C TYR A 247 -0.16 -2.46 -21.13
N VAL A 248 -0.51 -1.98 -19.93
CA VAL A 248 -1.12 -2.77 -18.87
C VAL A 248 -2.37 -2.04 -18.38
N GLU A 249 -3.53 -2.63 -18.67
CA GLU A 249 -4.80 -2.19 -18.09
C GLU A 249 -5.04 -2.98 -16.79
N LEU A 250 -5.21 -2.28 -15.67
CA LEU A 250 -5.40 -2.87 -14.35
C LEU A 250 -6.88 -2.79 -13.92
N PRO A 251 -7.39 -3.80 -13.19
CA PRO A 251 -8.69 -3.69 -12.55
C PRO A 251 -8.66 -2.63 -11.45
N GLY A 252 -9.78 -1.97 -11.22
CA GLY A 252 -9.93 -0.96 -10.16
C GLY A 252 -10.27 0.43 -10.69
N ALA A 253 -10.52 1.35 -9.76
CA ALA A 253 -10.99 2.70 -10.05
C ALA A 253 -10.15 3.81 -9.39
N ASP A 254 -9.15 3.45 -8.60
CA ASP A 254 -8.24 4.41 -8.00
C ASP A 254 -7.36 5.03 -9.08
N HIS A 255 -7.26 6.36 -9.02
CA HIS A 255 -6.39 7.15 -9.89
C HIS A 255 -4.92 7.05 -9.46
N VAL A 256 -4.68 6.88 -8.16
CA VAL A 256 -3.35 6.71 -7.59
C VAL A 256 -3.00 5.25 -7.28
N PRO A 257 -1.72 4.85 -7.43
CA PRO A 257 -1.30 3.47 -7.20
C PRO A 257 -1.04 3.12 -5.73
N TRP A 258 -1.32 4.00 -4.77
CA TRP A 258 -0.74 3.91 -3.42
C TRP A 258 -1.43 2.89 -2.51
N PHE A 259 -2.74 2.72 -2.64
CA PHE A 259 -3.55 1.92 -1.71
C PHE A 259 -3.51 0.42 -2.01
N GLU A 260 -3.31 0.04 -3.28
CA GLU A 260 -3.09 -1.34 -3.72
C GLU A 260 -1.87 -1.42 -4.65
N PRO A 261 -0.64 -1.16 -4.13
CA PRO A 261 0.53 -0.94 -4.97
C PRO A 261 1.08 -2.21 -5.63
N GLY A 262 0.60 -3.39 -5.23
CA GLY A 262 1.20 -4.67 -5.60
C GLY A 262 1.29 -4.89 -7.11
N LEU A 263 0.19 -4.73 -7.84
CA LEU A 263 0.16 -4.93 -9.30
C LEU A 263 1.02 -3.89 -10.02
N VAL A 264 0.89 -2.62 -9.66
CA VAL A 264 1.64 -1.52 -10.28
C VAL A 264 3.15 -1.70 -10.07
N VAL A 265 3.59 -1.95 -8.82
CA VAL A 265 5.00 -2.16 -8.50
C VAL A 265 5.55 -3.41 -9.21
N SER A 266 4.74 -4.46 -9.35
CA SER A 266 5.15 -5.67 -10.09
C SER A 266 5.45 -5.39 -11.54
N GLU A 267 4.56 -4.66 -12.23
CA GLU A 267 4.72 -4.32 -13.64
C GLU A 267 5.91 -3.38 -13.85
N ILE A 268 6.08 -2.39 -12.96
CA ILE A 268 7.27 -1.51 -12.96
C ILE A 268 8.54 -2.34 -12.77
N ARG A 269 8.58 -3.24 -11.77
CA ARG A 269 9.75 -4.08 -11.50
C ARG A 269 10.07 -4.99 -12.67
N GLU A 270 9.06 -5.61 -13.29
CA GLU A 270 9.25 -6.46 -14.47
C GLU A 270 9.81 -5.65 -15.64
N PHE A 271 9.25 -4.46 -15.91
CA PHE A 271 9.72 -3.57 -16.96
C PHE A 271 11.18 -3.14 -16.76
N LEU A 272 11.59 -2.85 -15.53
CA LEU A 272 12.94 -2.37 -15.23
C LEU A 272 13.99 -3.48 -15.13
N THR A 273 13.59 -4.68 -14.70
CA THR A 273 14.55 -5.76 -14.38
C THR A 273 14.47 -6.96 -15.33
N GLY A 274 13.42 -7.04 -16.17
CA GLY A 274 13.10 -8.22 -16.98
C GLY A 274 12.65 -9.44 -16.16
N HIS A 275 12.57 -9.34 -14.82
CA HIS A 275 12.17 -10.43 -13.94
C HIS A 275 10.75 -10.18 -13.44
N ARG A 276 9.82 -11.06 -13.82
CA ARG A 276 8.49 -11.09 -13.22
C ARG A 276 8.59 -11.69 -11.82
N VAL A 277 8.59 -10.86 -10.80
CA VAL A 277 8.27 -11.32 -9.44
C VAL A 277 6.77 -11.51 -9.43
N ALA A 278 6.30 -12.75 -9.43
CA ALA A 278 4.90 -12.99 -9.14
C ALA A 278 4.60 -12.34 -7.78
N VAL A 279 3.66 -11.38 -7.72
CA VAL A 279 3.07 -10.95 -6.45
C VAL A 279 2.22 -12.11 -5.93
N THR A 280 2.90 -13.12 -5.43
CA THR A 280 2.39 -13.89 -4.32
C THR A 280 2.64 -13.02 -3.10
N PRO A 281 1.63 -12.66 -2.28
CA PRO A 281 1.91 -12.43 -0.86
C PRO A 281 2.75 -13.64 -0.40
N ASP A 282 3.65 -13.50 0.58
CA ASP A 282 4.36 -14.64 1.17
C ASP A 282 3.33 -15.61 1.82
N ARG A 283 2.59 -16.32 0.96
CA ARG A 283 1.55 -17.28 1.24
C ARG A 283 2.29 -18.54 1.54
N VAL A 284 2.59 -18.69 2.80
CA VAL A 284 3.22 -19.88 3.31
C VAL A 284 2.15 -20.73 3.96
N LEU A 285 2.21 -22.03 3.70
CA LEU A 285 1.46 -22.98 4.50
C LEU A 285 2.08 -22.98 5.91
N ALA A 286 1.31 -22.59 6.91
CA ALA A 286 1.76 -22.60 8.30
C ALA A 286 0.65 -23.11 9.23
N THR A 287 1.06 -23.57 10.41
CA THR A 287 0.14 -23.87 11.50
C THR A 287 0.05 -22.67 12.43
N VAL A 288 -1.16 -22.18 12.69
CA VAL A 288 -1.44 -21.14 13.69
C VAL A 288 -1.91 -21.78 14.99
N LEU A 289 -1.39 -21.29 16.11
CA LEU A 289 -1.82 -21.58 17.47
C LEU A 289 -2.38 -20.31 18.08
N PHE A 290 -3.62 -20.38 18.55
CA PHE A 290 -4.23 -19.38 19.40
C PHE A 290 -4.37 -19.93 20.81
N THR A 291 -4.01 -19.13 21.81
CA THR A 291 -4.30 -19.42 23.22
C THR A 291 -5.00 -18.23 23.86
N ASP A 292 -5.81 -18.50 24.88
CA ASP A 292 -6.55 -17.48 25.62
C ASP A 292 -6.79 -17.95 27.07
N ILE A 293 -6.73 -17.05 28.06
CA ILE A 293 -6.97 -17.42 29.46
C ILE A 293 -8.48 -17.50 29.70
N VAL A 294 -8.91 -18.62 30.25
CA VAL A 294 -10.33 -18.79 30.58
C VAL A 294 -10.71 -17.95 31.80
N GLY A 295 -11.71 -17.09 31.63
CA GLY A 295 -12.27 -16.28 32.73
C GLY A 295 -11.35 -15.16 33.20
N SER A 296 -10.52 -14.59 32.32
CA SER A 296 -9.57 -13.53 32.68
C SER A 296 -10.21 -12.27 33.24
N THR A 297 -11.36 -11.83 32.71
CA THR A 297 -12.11 -10.67 33.23
C THR A 297 -12.53 -10.84 34.70
N ASP A 298 -12.95 -12.05 35.08
CA ASP A 298 -13.32 -12.36 36.46
C ASP A 298 -12.08 -12.36 37.37
N ARG A 299 -10.94 -12.84 36.86
CA ARG A 299 -9.66 -12.85 37.56
C ARG A 299 -9.12 -11.46 37.83
N VAL A 300 -9.21 -10.55 36.86
CA VAL A 300 -8.86 -9.12 37.03
C VAL A 300 -9.66 -8.52 38.18
N SER A 301 -10.98 -8.75 38.17
CA SER A 301 -11.90 -8.22 39.17
C SER A 301 -11.61 -8.73 40.60
N LEU A 302 -11.15 -9.98 40.72
CA LEU A 302 -10.81 -10.61 42.01
C LEU A 302 -9.43 -10.21 42.55
N LEU A 303 -8.42 -10.07 41.67
CA LEU A 303 -7.02 -9.88 42.07
C LEU A 303 -6.60 -8.42 42.13
N GLY A 304 -7.29 -7.54 41.39
CA GLY A 304 -6.89 -6.16 41.15
C GLY A 304 -5.73 -6.04 40.15
N ASP A 305 -5.63 -4.87 39.52
CA ASP A 305 -4.77 -4.63 38.34
C ASP A 305 -3.29 -4.99 38.54
N THR A 306 -2.72 -4.68 39.71
CA THR A 306 -1.29 -4.91 39.98
C THR A 306 -0.96 -6.40 40.04
N ARG A 307 -1.73 -7.19 40.80
CA ARG A 307 -1.49 -8.64 40.93
C ARG A 307 -1.85 -9.38 39.64
N TRP A 308 -2.86 -8.91 38.92
CA TRP A 308 -3.17 -9.44 37.60
C TRP A 308 -2.03 -9.21 36.61
N ARG A 309 -1.41 -8.02 36.62
CA ARG A 309 -0.26 -7.71 35.76
C ARG A 309 0.94 -8.63 36.06
N GLU A 310 1.29 -8.84 37.32
CA GLU A 310 2.38 -9.75 37.72
C GLU A 310 2.09 -11.20 37.29
N LEU A 311 0.84 -11.64 37.43
CA LEU A 311 0.41 -12.97 37.01
C LEU A 311 0.45 -13.12 35.47
N LEU A 312 0.04 -12.10 34.73
CA LEU A 312 0.13 -12.06 33.26
C LEU A 312 1.59 -12.07 32.79
N GLU A 313 2.48 -11.33 33.43
CA GLU A 313 3.92 -11.37 33.09
C GLU A 313 4.52 -12.76 33.30
N THR A 314 4.13 -13.44 34.38
CA THR A 314 4.54 -14.82 34.66
C THR A 314 3.97 -15.79 33.62
N HIS A 315 2.69 -15.65 33.29
CA HIS A 315 2.03 -16.40 32.23
C HIS A 315 2.76 -16.24 30.89
N ASN A 316 3.00 -14.99 30.46
CA ASN A 316 3.63 -14.69 29.18
C ASN A 316 5.06 -15.26 29.10
N THR A 317 5.78 -15.26 30.23
CA THR A 317 7.10 -15.89 30.32
C THR A 317 7.04 -17.40 30.11
N VAL A 318 6.04 -18.08 30.70
CA VAL A 318 5.81 -19.51 30.50
C VAL A 318 5.47 -19.82 29.04
N LEU A 319 4.59 -19.04 28.41
CA LEU A 319 4.21 -19.23 27.03
C LEU A 319 5.40 -19.08 26.09
N ARG A 320 6.18 -17.99 26.22
CA ARG A 320 7.41 -17.77 25.44
C ARG A 320 8.40 -18.91 25.59
N SER A 321 8.59 -19.41 26.81
CA SER A 321 9.46 -20.57 27.05
C SER A 321 8.98 -21.84 26.31
N GLN A 322 7.67 -22.08 26.24
CA GLN A 322 7.15 -23.21 25.47
C GLN A 322 7.20 -22.97 23.96
N LEU A 323 6.94 -21.75 23.49
CA LEU A 323 7.08 -21.40 22.07
C LEU A 323 8.53 -21.66 21.62
N ASP A 324 9.53 -21.17 22.35
CA ASP A 324 10.95 -21.42 22.06
C ASP A 324 11.27 -22.92 22.03
N ARG A 325 10.81 -23.67 23.04
CA ARG A 325 11.06 -25.12 23.15
C ARG A 325 10.50 -25.89 21.96
N PHE A 326 9.32 -25.53 21.48
CA PHE A 326 8.63 -26.21 20.39
C PHE A 326 8.84 -25.51 19.04
N ARG A 327 9.76 -24.54 18.94
CA ARG A 327 10.08 -23.77 17.73
C ARG A 327 8.86 -23.04 17.15
N GLY A 328 7.99 -22.52 18.01
CA GLY A 328 6.93 -21.60 17.64
C GLY A 328 7.47 -20.18 17.57
N ALA A 329 7.01 -19.41 16.59
CA ALA A 329 7.26 -17.98 16.51
C ALA A 329 6.05 -17.21 17.05
N GLU A 330 6.25 -16.43 18.11
CA GLU A 330 5.25 -15.46 18.60
C GLU A 330 5.00 -14.42 17.50
N VAL A 331 3.74 -14.19 17.16
CA VAL A 331 3.33 -13.16 16.19
C VAL A 331 2.88 -11.93 16.95
N ASN A 332 1.85 -12.07 17.78
CA ASN A 332 1.34 -11.00 18.61
C ASN A 332 0.63 -11.53 19.86
N THR A 333 0.38 -10.62 20.79
CA THR A 333 -0.42 -10.85 22.00
C THR A 333 -1.62 -9.91 22.00
N ALA A 334 -2.83 -10.45 22.12
CA ALA A 334 -4.06 -9.67 22.21
C ALA A 334 -4.63 -9.81 23.63
N GLY A 335 -4.31 -8.85 24.49
CA GLY A 335 -4.68 -8.91 25.91
C GLY A 335 -3.93 -10.03 26.64
N ASP A 336 -4.67 -11.05 27.04
CA ASP A 336 -4.22 -12.27 27.71
C ASP A 336 -4.04 -13.47 26.76
N GLY A 337 -4.36 -13.30 25.48
CA GLY A 337 -4.20 -14.32 24.45
C GLY A 337 -2.92 -14.19 23.63
N PHE A 338 -2.48 -15.29 23.02
CA PHE A 338 -1.32 -15.36 22.13
C PHE A 338 -1.73 -15.87 20.75
N LEU A 339 -1.11 -15.29 19.72
CA LEU A 339 -1.03 -15.86 18.38
C LEU A 339 0.43 -16.26 18.10
N ALA A 340 0.63 -17.52 17.74
CA ALA A 340 1.92 -18.03 17.32
C ALA A 340 1.81 -18.86 16.03
N THR A 341 2.90 -18.93 15.27
CA THR A 341 3.02 -19.77 14.08
C THR A 341 4.02 -20.89 14.28
N PHE A 342 3.77 -22.02 13.62
CA PHE A 342 4.62 -23.20 13.59
C PHE A 342 4.75 -23.70 12.16
N ASP A 343 5.92 -24.24 11.86
CA ASP A 343 6.25 -24.96 10.62
C ASP A 343 5.73 -26.42 10.61
N GLY A 344 4.90 -26.80 11.60
CA GLY A 344 4.30 -28.14 11.63
C GLY A 344 3.22 -28.33 12.71
N PRO A 345 2.09 -29.00 12.38
CA PRO A 345 0.93 -29.08 13.27
C PRO A 345 1.15 -29.91 14.54
N ALA A 346 1.97 -30.95 14.49
CA ALA A 346 2.27 -31.76 15.67
C ALA A 346 3.00 -30.97 16.77
N ARG A 347 3.92 -30.07 16.37
CA ARG A 347 4.63 -29.19 17.32
C ARG A 347 3.68 -28.20 17.98
N ALA A 348 2.78 -27.60 17.20
CA ALA A 348 1.79 -26.66 17.72
C ALA A 348 0.87 -27.32 18.76
N ILE A 349 0.38 -28.54 18.49
CA ILE A 349 -0.47 -29.29 19.45
C ILE A 349 0.31 -29.62 20.73
N GLN A 350 1.54 -30.11 20.61
CA GLN A 350 2.36 -30.45 21.77
C GLN A 350 2.68 -29.20 22.61
N CYS A 351 3.01 -28.09 21.95
CA CYS A 351 3.20 -26.80 22.61
C CYS A 351 1.94 -26.37 23.37
N ALA A 352 0.77 -26.40 22.73
CA ALA A 352 -0.50 -26.03 23.35
C ALA A 352 -0.83 -26.87 24.59
N ARG A 353 -0.61 -28.19 24.53
CA ARG A 353 -0.83 -29.10 25.67
C ARG A 353 0.12 -28.81 26.83
N GLU A 354 1.39 -28.54 26.52
CA GLU A 354 2.39 -28.21 27.55
C GLU A 354 2.11 -26.84 28.17
N ILE A 355 1.73 -25.83 27.38
CA ILE A 355 1.25 -24.53 27.89
C ILE A 355 0.09 -24.76 28.86
N GLY A 356 -0.92 -25.54 28.48
CA GLY A 356 -2.03 -25.90 29.35
C GLY A 356 -1.60 -26.58 30.66
N HIS A 357 -0.56 -27.42 30.63
CA HIS A 357 -0.02 -28.05 31.84
C HIS A 357 0.73 -27.06 32.75
N GLN A 358 1.59 -26.23 32.18
CA GLN A 358 2.41 -25.28 32.95
C GLN A 358 1.57 -24.15 33.54
N VAL A 359 0.62 -23.60 32.77
CA VAL A 359 -0.23 -22.49 33.22
C VAL A 359 -1.19 -22.93 34.34
N ARG A 360 -1.60 -24.20 34.39
CA ARG A 360 -2.35 -24.75 35.53
C ARG A 360 -1.60 -24.67 36.86
N GLN A 361 -0.27 -24.74 36.84
CA GLN A 361 0.54 -24.58 38.06
C GLN A 361 0.51 -23.14 38.57
N LEU A 362 0.18 -22.17 37.71
CA LEU A 362 -0.07 -20.77 38.08
C LEU A 362 -1.52 -20.55 38.57
N GLY A 363 -2.32 -21.61 38.68
CA GLY A 363 -3.73 -21.53 39.06
C GLY A 363 -4.62 -20.92 37.98
N LEU A 364 -4.18 -20.93 36.72
CA LEU A 364 -4.91 -20.44 35.55
C LEU A 364 -5.27 -21.60 34.62
N GLU A 365 -6.27 -21.41 33.78
CA GLU A 365 -6.59 -22.36 32.71
C GLU A 365 -6.58 -21.62 31.37
N VAL A 366 -6.04 -22.27 30.35
CA VAL A 366 -6.04 -21.74 28.99
C VAL A 366 -6.85 -22.64 28.08
N ARG A 367 -7.49 -22.03 27.09
CA ARG A 367 -8.07 -22.71 25.94
C ARG A 367 -7.19 -22.48 24.73
N ALA A 368 -7.13 -23.46 23.83
CA ALA A 368 -6.29 -23.36 22.64
C ALA A 368 -6.97 -23.87 21.37
N GLY A 369 -6.64 -23.23 20.25
CA GLY A 369 -7.09 -23.62 18.92
C GLY A 369 -5.93 -23.73 17.95
N VAL A 370 -5.90 -24.82 17.18
CA VAL A 370 -4.85 -25.07 16.17
C VAL A 370 -5.46 -25.29 14.80
N HIS A 371 -4.94 -24.57 13.80
CA HIS A 371 -5.32 -24.74 12.40
C HIS A 371 -4.10 -24.68 11.49
N THR A 372 -4.13 -25.37 10.35
CA THR A 372 -3.10 -25.29 9.31
C THR A 372 -3.75 -24.91 8.00
N GLY A 373 -3.22 -23.87 7.38
CA GLY A 373 -3.70 -23.31 6.13
C GLY A 373 -2.71 -22.29 5.58
N GLU A 374 -2.99 -21.77 4.40
CA GLU A 374 -2.20 -20.68 3.83
C GLU A 374 -2.44 -19.39 4.63
N ILE A 375 -1.35 -18.74 5.04
CA ILE A 375 -1.36 -17.44 5.69
C ILE A 375 -0.50 -16.46 4.90
N GLU A 376 -0.85 -15.19 4.94
CA GLU A 376 -0.08 -14.11 4.34
C GLU A 376 0.84 -13.49 5.41
N ARG A 377 2.15 -13.45 5.16
CA ARG A 377 3.10 -12.76 6.05
C ARG A 377 3.12 -11.26 5.77
N MET A 378 2.98 -10.45 6.81
CA MET A 378 2.99 -8.99 6.75
C MET A 378 4.03 -8.45 7.76
N GLY A 379 5.31 -8.52 7.40
CA GLY A 379 6.39 -8.19 8.34
C GLY A 379 6.46 -9.20 9.49
N ASP A 380 6.26 -8.72 10.72
CA ASP A 380 6.20 -9.56 11.93
C ASP A 380 4.77 -10.09 12.23
N ASP A 381 3.76 -9.70 11.44
CA ASP A 381 2.36 -10.12 11.61
C ASP A 381 1.90 -11.12 10.53
N VAL A 382 0.74 -11.74 10.74
CA VAL A 382 0.12 -12.69 9.80
C VAL A 382 -1.36 -12.41 9.57
N ALA A 383 -1.79 -12.55 8.31
CA ALA A 383 -3.17 -12.36 7.88
C ALA A 383 -3.71 -13.55 7.08
N GLY A 384 -5.01 -13.55 6.82
CA GLY A 384 -5.68 -14.53 5.95
C GLY A 384 -6.72 -15.40 6.66
N ILE A 385 -7.50 -16.12 5.86
CA ILE A 385 -8.64 -16.91 6.35
C ILE A 385 -8.23 -17.98 7.38
N ALA A 386 -7.03 -18.56 7.23
CA ALA A 386 -6.51 -19.56 8.16
C ALA A 386 -6.30 -19.00 9.59
N VAL A 387 -5.91 -17.72 9.72
CA VAL A 387 -5.77 -17.01 11.00
C VAL A 387 -7.14 -16.90 11.67
N HIS A 388 -8.17 -16.50 10.91
CA HIS A 388 -9.54 -16.42 11.42
C HIS A 388 -10.09 -17.80 11.84
N ILE A 389 -9.87 -18.83 11.03
CA ILE A 389 -10.29 -20.21 11.38
C ILE A 389 -9.64 -20.66 12.69
N GLY A 390 -8.33 -20.47 12.85
CA GLY A 390 -7.61 -20.81 14.09
C GLY A 390 -8.19 -20.11 15.32
N ALA A 391 -8.44 -18.80 15.21
CA ALA A 391 -9.03 -18.02 16.30
C ALA A 391 -10.44 -18.50 16.68
N ARG A 392 -11.27 -18.86 15.69
CA ARG A 392 -12.63 -19.36 15.93
C ARG A 392 -12.62 -20.76 16.55
N ILE A 393 -11.69 -21.63 16.14
CA ILE A 393 -11.50 -22.93 16.78
C ILE A 393 -11.08 -22.78 18.24
N ALA A 394 -10.16 -21.85 18.55
CA ALA A 394 -9.79 -21.54 19.93
C ALA A 394 -10.98 -21.05 20.75
N GLY A 395 -11.85 -20.23 20.15
CA GLY A 395 -13.06 -19.73 20.81
C GLY A 395 -14.08 -20.81 21.18
N LEU A 396 -14.05 -21.97 20.53
CA LEU A 396 -14.90 -23.12 20.85
C LEU A 396 -14.33 -23.99 21.98
N ALA A 397 -13.03 -23.85 22.28
CA ALA A 397 -12.33 -24.70 23.24
C ALA A 397 -12.72 -24.36 24.68
N GLY A 398 -12.96 -25.40 25.47
CA GLY A 398 -13.17 -25.31 26.91
C GLY A 398 -11.88 -25.05 27.71
N PRO A 399 -11.98 -24.94 29.05
CA PRO A 399 -10.82 -24.85 29.92
C PRO A 399 -9.88 -26.02 29.71
N SER A 400 -8.58 -25.75 29.63
CA SER A 400 -7.55 -26.77 29.50
C SER A 400 -7.63 -27.62 28.21
N GLU A 401 -8.39 -27.16 27.22
CA GLU A 401 -8.70 -27.91 26.00
C GLU A 401 -7.94 -27.38 24.79
N VAL A 402 -7.46 -28.31 23.96
CA VAL A 402 -6.82 -28.00 22.67
C VAL A 402 -7.71 -28.52 21.55
N LEU A 403 -8.41 -27.62 20.87
CA LEU A 403 -9.22 -27.94 19.70
C LEU A 403 -8.42 -27.73 18.40
N VAL A 404 -8.68 -28.60 17.43
CA VAL A 404 -8.02 -28.56 16.13
C VAL A 404 -9.01 -28.74 14.99
N SER A 405 -8.68 -28.17 13.83
CA SER A 405 -9.42 -28.45 12.58
C SER A 405 -9.18 -29.87 12.05
N ARG A 406 -10.08 -30.37 11.20
CA ARG A 406 -9.86 -31.60 10.42
C ARG A 406 -8.51 -31.64 9.69
N THR A 407 -8.13 -30.54 9.04
CA THR A 407 -6.84 -30.42 8.34
C THR A 407 -5.66 -30.73 9.25
N VAL A 408 -5.67 -30.21 10.48
CA VAL A 408 -4.60 -30.46 11.46
C VAL A 408 -4.56 -31.93 11.86
N LYS A 409 -5.72 -32.54 12.16
CA LYS A 409 -5.83 -33.97 12.49
C LYS A 409 -5.23 -34.84 11.38
N ASP A 410 -5.59 -34.55 10.14
CA ASP A 410 -5.17 -35.35 8.98
C ASP A 410 -3.67 -35.19 8.70
N LEU A 411 -3.11 -33.98 8.87
CA LEU A 411 -1.67 -33.70 8.68
C LEU A 411 -0.77 -34.31 9.76
N VAL A 412 -1.30 -34.70 10.92
CA VAL A 412 -0.52 -35.33 11.99
C VAL A 412 -0.74 -36.85 12.08
N ALA A 413 -1.30 -37.46 11.04
CA ALA A 413 -1.43 -38.91 10.96
C ALA A 413 -0.05 -39.59 11.17
N GLY A 414 0.02 -40.54 12.11
CA GLY A 414 1.27 -41.22 12.48
C GLY A 414 2.11 -40.52 13.56
N SER A 415 1.70 -39.36 14.08
CA SER A 415 2.40 -38.66 15.17
C SER A 415 2.15 -39.24 16.57
N GLY A 416 1.21 -40.18 16.70
CA GLY A 416 0.78 -40.73 18.00
C GLY A 416 -0.18 -39.83 18.79
N ILE A 417 -0.60 -38.69 18.25
CA ILE A 417 -1.62 -37.82 18.87
C ILE A 417 -3.01 -38.45 18.65
N VAL A 418 -3.78 -38.56 19.73
CA VAL A 418 -5.14 -39.09 19.71
C VAL A 418 -6.14 -37.94 19.67
N PHE A 419 -7.23 -38.13 18.93
CA PHE A 419 -8.26 -37.12 18.73
C PHE A 419 -9.65 -37.64 19.07
N GLU A 420 -10.42 -36.81 19.77
CA GLU A 420 -11.85 -37.02 19.98
C GLU A 420 -12.65 -36.07 19.09
N ASP A 421 -13.72 -36.58 18.46
CA ASP A 421 -14.56 -35.79 17.58
C ASP A 421 -15.50 -34.87 18.37
N ARG A 422 -15.52 -33.57 18.02
CA ARG A 422 -16.38 -32.55 18.63
C ARG A 422 -17.47 -32.04 17.68
N GLY A 423 -17.67 -32.72 16.56
CA GLY A 423 -18.72 -32.45 15.60
C GLY A 423 -18.41 -31.30 14.64
N GLU A 424 -19.42 -30.96 13.83
CA GLU A 424 -19.37 -29.85 12.88
C GLU A 424 -19.86 -28.54 13.52
N HIS A 425 -19.11 -27.47 13.28
CA HIS A 425 -19.41 -26.13 13.78
C HIS A 425 -19.45 -25.13 12.62
N ALA A 426 -20.42 -24.21 12.66
CA ALA A 426 -20.40 -23.04 11.78
C ALA A 426 -19.54 -21.95 12.44
N LEU A 427 -18.45 -21.56 11.80
CA LEU A 427 -17.53 -20.55 12.35
C LEU A 427 -17.94 -19.16 11.83
N LYS A 428 -18.12 -18.19 12.73
CA LYS A 428 -18.55 -16.83 12.36
C LYS A 428 -17.58 -16.20 11.35
N GLY A 429 -18.09 -15.89 10.15
CA GLY A 429 -17.35 -15.22 9.07
C GLY A 429 -16.48 -16.15 8.23
N VAL A 430 -16.58 -17.47 8.42
CA VAL A 430 -15.89 -18.47 7.60
C VAL A 430 -16.94 -19.25 6.80
N PRO A 431 -16.75 -19.46 5.48
CA PRO A 431 -17.61 -20.34 4.69
C PRO A 431 -17.62 -21.78 5.23
N ASP A 432 -18.71 -22.49 4.95
CA ASP A 432 -18.92 -23.91 5.25
C ASP A 432 -18.95 -24.29 6.74
N LYS A 433 -19.29 -25.55 7.00
CA LYS A 433 -19.21 -26.16 8.32
C LYS A 433 -17.86 -26.83 8.49
N TRP A 434 -17.31 -26.72 9.70
CA TRP A 434 -15.97 -27.20 10.02
C TRP A 434 -16.03 -28.29 11.08
N GLN A 435 -15.48 -29.45 10.76
CA GLN A 435 -15.29 -30.51 11.76
C GLN A 435 -14.14 -30.11 12.70
N VAL A 436 -14.41 -30.19 14.00
CA VAL A 436 -13.45 -29.86 15.05
C VAL A 436 -13.17 -31.11 15.90
N PHE A 437 -11.92 -31.26 16.32
CA PHE A 437 -11.46 -32.38 17.15
C PHE A 437 -10.72 -31.86 18.38
N ALA A 438 -10.83 -32.56 19.50
CA ALA A 438 -9.99 -32.31 20.67
C ALA A 438 -8.76 -33.21 20.64
N ALA A 439 -7.57 -32.64 20.85
CA ALA A 439 -6.34 -33.41 21.00
C ALA A 439 -6.21 -33.89 22.46
N VAL A 440 -6.22 -35.21 22.69
CA VAL A 440 -6.22 -35.83 24.03
C VAL A 440 -4.88 -36.44 24.42
#